data_AF-A0A349EQR5-F1
#
_entry.id   AF-A0A349EQR5-F1
#
_cell.length_a   1.000
_cell.length_b   1.000
_cell.length_c   1.000
_cell.angle_alpha   90.00
_cell.angle_beta   90.00
_cell.angle_gamma   90.00
#
_symmetry.space_group_name_H-M   'P 1'
#
loop_
_entity.id
_entity.type
_entity.pdbx_description
1 polymer ?
#
loop_
_entity_poly.entity_id
_entity_poly.type
_entity_poly.pdbx_seq_one_letter_code
_entity_poly.pdbx_strand_id
1 'polypeptide(L)' 'VNKTGIGPEGLGGKMTAMAVHVESFPCHIASLPVAVNINCHAARHKTIVL' A
#
# COMPACT_ATOMS: atom_id res chain seq x y z
N VAL A 1 -9.80 1.46 -0.84
CA VAL A 1 -9.04 2.65 -1.30
C VAL A 1 -9.72 3.30 -2.50
N ASN A 2 -9.78 2.70 -3.69
CA ASN A 2 -10.30 3.38 -4.91
C ASN A 2 -11.72 3.98 -4.82
N LYS A 3 -12.60 3.42 -3.96
CA LYS A 3 -13.94 3.97 -3.72
C LYS A 3 -13.94 5.35 -3.04
N THR A 4 -12.82 5.83 -2.48
CA THR A 4 -12.74 7.15 -1.85
C THR A 4 -12.78 8.29 -2.88
N GLY A 5 -12.56 8.01 -4.17
CA GLY A 5 -12.63 9.01 -5.24
C GLY A 5 -11.46 9.99 -5.28
N ILE A 6 -10.43 9.80 -4.44
CA ILE A 6 -9.24 10.66 -4.37
C ILE A 6 -8.47 10.69 -5.70
N GLY A 7 -8.44 9.55 -6.41
CA GLY A 7 -7.75 9.39 -7.69
C GLY A 7 -6.22 9.59 -7.65
N PRO A 8 -5.57 9.63 -8.83
CA PRO A 8 -4.13 9.83 -8.96
C PRO A 8 -3.72 11.21 -8.46
N GLU A 9 -2.61 11.28 -7.72
CA GLU A 9 -2.03 12.54 -7.19
C GLU A 9 -3.00 13.38 -6.33
N GLY A 10 -4.17 12.84 -5.94
CA GLY A 10 -5.19 13.57 -5.20
C GLY A 10 -6.07 14.49 -6.06
N LEU A 11 -6.00 14.41 -7.39
CA LEU A 11 -6.73 15.27 -8.32
C LEU A 11 -8.13 14.76 -8.68
N GLY A 12 -8.63 13.78 -7.93
CA GLY A 12 -9.87 13.09 -8.22
C GLY A 12 -9.71 11.96 -9.24
N GLY A 13 -10.68 11.06 -9.29
CA GLY A 13 -10.74 9.99 -10.28
C GLY A 13 -10.98 8.60 -9.70
N LYS A 14 -10.89 7.58 -10.56
CA LYS A 14 -11.30 6.21 -10.21
C LYS A 14 -10.20 5.39 -9.53
N MET A 15 -8.93 5.71 -9.76
CA MET A 15 -7.79 4.88 -9.36
C MET A 15 -6.86 5.64 -8.42
N THR A 16 -6.96 5.41 -7.12
CA THR A 16 -6.05 5.96 -6.10
C THR A 16 -4.87 5.03 -5.84
N ALA A 17 -5.12 3.71 -5.83
CA ALA A 17 -4.10 2.68 -5.68
C ALA A 17 -4.23 1.66 -6.80
N MET A 18 -3.09 1.28 -7.39
CA MET A 18 -3.02 0.23 -8.41
C MET A 18 -3.25 -1.16 -7.80
N ALA A 19 -2.65 -1.41 -6.63
CA ALA A 19 -2.82 -2.61 -5.85
C ALA A 19 -2.69 -2.29 -4.35
N VAL A 20 -3.22 -3.18 -3.50
CA VAL A 20 -3.07 -3.12 -2.04
C VAL A 20 -2.65 -4.51 -1.58
N HIS A 21 -1.52 -4.59 -0.90
CA HIS A 21 -1.02 -5.81 -0.30
C HIS A 21 -1.21 -5.73 1.21
N VAL A 22 -1.76 -6.79 1.81
CA VAL A 22 -2.02 -6.87 3.25
C VAL A 22 -1.30 -8.10 3.78
N GLU A 23 -0.41 -7.88 4.74
CA GLU A 23 0.33 -8.94 5.42
C GLU A 23 -0.05 -8.92 6.90
N SER A 24 -0.31 -10.09 7.46
CA SER A 24 -0.71 -10.27 8.85
C SER A 24 0.33 -11.10 9.59
N PHE A 25 0.70 -10.64 10.79
CA PHE A 25 1.68 -11.29 11.65
C PHE A 25 1.12 -11.43 13.08
N PRO A 26 1.53 -12.46 13.84
CA PRO A 26 1.11 -12.61 15.23
C PRO A 26 1.62 -11.43 16.09
N CYS A 27 0.82 -11.04 17.08
CA CYS A 27 1.19 -10.00 18.03
C CYS A 27 0.75 -10.38 19.46
N HIS A 28 1.33 -9.70 20.46
CA HIS A 28 0.97 -9.91 21.86
C HIS A 28 -0.49 -9.48 22.11
N ILE A 29 -1.24 -10.16 22.97
CA ILE A 29 -2.66 -9.85 23.21
C ILE A 29 -2.91 -8.39 23.65
N ALA A 30 -1.94 -7.80 24.35
CA ALA A 30 -2.01 -6.41 24.80
C ALA A 30 -1.51 -5.39 23.75
N SER A 31 -1.17 -5.80 22.52
CA SER A 31 -0.59 -4.92 21.51
C SER A 31 -1.01 -5.31 20.09
N LEU A 32 -1.38 -4.33 19.28
CA LEU A 32 -1.72 -4.54 17.87
C LEU A 32 -0.93 -3.54 17.01
N PRO A 33 0.32 -3.86 16.63
CA PRO A 33 1.10 -3.00 15.75
C PRO A 33 0.50 -3.02 14.34
N VAL A 34 0.29 -1.84 13.77
CA VAL A 34 -0.22 -1.67 12.41
C VAL A 34 0.64 -0.65 11.68
N ALA A 35 1.01 -0.96 10.44
CA ALA A 35 1.73 -0.05 9.57
C ALA A 35 1.06 0.00 8.20
N VAL A 36 1.10 1.18 7.58
CA VAL A 36 0.66 1.40 6.20
C VAL A 36 1.80 2.08 5.47
N ASN A 37 2.17 1.54 4.31
CA ASN A 37 3.18 2.12 3.44
C ASN A 37 2.62 2.27 2.02
N ILE A 38 3.19 3.20 1.25
CA ILE A 38 2.79 3.50 -0.11
C ILE A 38 4.02 3.43 -1.02
N ASN A 39 3.91 2.68 -2.11
CA ASN A 39 4.88 2.75 -3.20
C ASN A 39 4.43 3.81 -4.20
N CYS A 40 5.35 4.69 -4.61
CA CYS A 40 5.02 5.83 -5.45
C CYS A 40 5.02 5.48 -6.94
N HIS A 41 4.78 6.48 -7.80
CA HIS A 41 4.83 6.32 -9.25
C HIS A 41 6.21 5.83 -9.75
N ALA A 42 7.29 6.13 -9.02
CA ALA A 42 8.64 5.66 -9.33
C ALA A 42 8.96 4.28 -8.73
N ALA A 43 7.98 3.37 -8.71
CA ALA A 43 8.09 1.99 -8.22
C ALA A 43 9.11 1.17 -9.04
N ARG A 44 10.37 1.18 -8.62
CA ARG A 44 11.49 0.53 -9.31
C ARG A 44 12.11 -0.54 -8.42
N HIS A 45 11.88 -1.80 -8.77
CA HIS A 45 12.34 -2.97 -8.00
C HIS A 45 13.11 -3.91 -8.94
N LYS A 46 14.24 -4.43 -8.48
CA LYS A 46 15.04 -5.44 -9.20
C LYS A 46 15.56 -6.47 -8.19
N THR A 47 15.48 -7.75 -8.54
CA THR A 47 16.01 -8.86 -7.75
C THR A 47 16.94 -9.68 -8.63
N ILE A 48 18.05 -10.18 -8.08
CA ILE A 48 18.95 -11.14 -8.72
C ILE A 48 19.17 -12.32 -7.78
N VAL A 49 19.39 -13.50 -8.35
CA VAL A 49 19.84 -14.70 -7.64
C VAL A 49 21.22 -15.06 -8.21
N LEU A 50 22.18 -15.28 -7.33
CA LEU A 50 23.58 -15.60 -7.67
C LEU A 50 23.77 -17.11 -7.79
#